data_AF-A0A1G3U050-F1
#
_entry.id   AF-A0A1G3U050-F1
#
_cell.length_a   1.000
_cell.length_b   1.000
_cell.length_c   1.000
_cell.angle_alpha   90.00
_cell.angle_beta   90.00
_cell.angle_gamma   90.00
#
_symmetry.space_group_name_H-M   'P 1'
#
loop_
_entity.id
_entity.type
_entity.pdbx_description
1 polymer ?
#
loop_
_entity_poly.entity_id
_entity_poly.type
_entity_poly.pdbx_seq_one_letter_code
_entity_poly.pdbx_strand_id
1 'polypeptide(L)'
;MFAQETLFFDKSDCEDRAVLFSYLIKELFDISVVGVKYKDHMATALYVPLDGDIVTAGSRKFVIADPTYVDAVIGVSMPRYRSLQPQSYIIVKNN
;
A
#
# COMPACT_ATOMS: atom_id res chain seq x y z
N MET A 1 22.16 -3.21 9.78
CA MET A 1 21.75 -1.84 10.13
C MET A 1 20.33 -1.89 10.65
N PHE A 2 20.04 -1.22 11.76
CA PHE A 2 18.71 -1.11 12.34
C PHE A 2 17.88 -0.06 11.59
N ALA A 3 16.54 -0.20 11.57
CA ALA A 3 15.67 0.80 10.95
C ALA A 3 15.88 2.22 11.52
N GLN A 4 16.32 2.32 12.79
CA GLN A 4 16.66 3.57 13.49
C GLN A 4 17.96 4.21 12.97
N GLU A 5 18.89 3.39 12.46
CA GLU A 5 20.15 3.87 11.91
C GLU A 5 19.96 4.46 10.50
N THR A 6 19.01 3.94 9.69
CA THR A 6 18.57 4.55 8.41
C THR A 6 18.10 5.99 8.60
N LEU A 7 17.67 6.31 9.82
CA LEU A 7 17.16 7.60 10.22
C LEU A 7 18.20 8.47 10.96
N PHE A 8 19.26 7.89 11.54
CA PHE A 8 20.28 8.62 12.33
C PHE A 8 21.43 9.17 11.49
N PHE A 9 21.77 8.51 10.37
CA PHE A 9 22.91 8.91 9.53
C PHE A 9 22.50 9.65 8.26
N ASP A 10 23.34 10.60 7.81
CA ASP A 10 23.11 11.47 6.65
C ASP A 10 23.19 10.75 5.28
N LYS A 11 23.48 9.45 5.28
CA LYS A 11 23.59 8.63 4.08
C LYS A 11 22.68 7.43 4.24
N SER A 12 21.82 7.24 3.25
CA SER A 12 20.94 6.08 3.17
C SER A 12 20.91 5.60 1.72
N ASP A 13 21.29 4.34 1.51
CA ASP A 13 21.14 3.70 0.21
C ASP A 13 19.85 2.88 0.14
N CYS A 14 19.69 2.08 -0.92
CA CYS A 14 18.49 1.28 -1.12
C CYS A 14 18.26 0.25 -0.01
N GLU A 15 19.32 -0.25 0.62
CA GLU A 15 19.23 -1.29 1.66
C GLU A 15 18.67 -0.70 2.96
N ASP A 16 19.20 0.45 3.33
CA ASP A 16 18.76 1.23 4.49
C ASP A 16 17.26 1.58 4.37
N ARG A 17 16.82 2.05 3.19
CA ARG A 17 15.42 2.41 2.92
C ARG A 17 14.48 1.22 2.97
N ALA A 18 14.91 0.07 2.47
CA ALA A 18 14.13 -1.16 2.52
C ALA A 18 13.94 -1.64 3.97
N VAL A 19 14.99 -1.62 4.80
CA VAL A 19 14.87 -1.99 6.22
C VAL A 19 13.87 -1.08 6.92
N LEU A 20 14.00 0.24 6.72
CA LEU A 20 13.09 1.23 7.28
C LEU A 20 11.62 0.99 6.86
N PHE A 21 11.32 0.84 5.57
CA PHE A 21 9.94 0.64 5.08
C PHE A 21 9.34 -0.71 5.51
N SER A 22 10.17 -1.73 5.71
CA SER A 22 9.72 -3.03 6.21
C SER A 22 9.28 -3.01 7.67
N TYR A 23 10.01 -2.26 8.48
CA TYR A 23 9.65 -2.06 9.87
C TYR A 23 8.32 -1.32 9.96
N LEU A 24 8.19 -0.23 9.20
CA LEU A 24 7.00 0.62 9.21
C LEU A 24 5.71 -0.15 8.93
N ILE A 25 5.68 -1.03 7.93
CA ILE A 25 4.42 -1.67 7.54
C ILE A 25 4.04 -2.85 8.45
N LYS A 26 5.03 -3.53 9.06
CA LYS A 26 4.76 -4.53 10.09
C LYS A 26 4.14 -3.91 11.32
N GLU A 27 4.76 -2.85 11.85
CA GLU A 27 4.28 -2.22 13.08
C GLU A 27 2.95 -1.50 12.90
N LEU A 28 2.72 -0.88 11.73
CA LEU A 28 1.59 0.03 11.56
C LEU A 28 0.30 -0.61 11.08
N PHE A 29 0.39 -1.71 10.34
CA PHE A 29 -0.81 -2.32 9.78
C PHE A 29 -0.94 -3.80 10.17
N ASP A 30 -0.05 -4.31 11.03
CA ASP A 30 0.15 -5.74 11.32
C ASP A 30 0.37 -6.54 10.04
N ILE A 31 1.22 -5.99 9.20
CA ILE A 31 1.28 -6.36 7.81
C ILE A 31 2.68 -6.77 7.46
N SER A 32 2.79 -8.03 7.07
CA SER A 32 4.08 -8.65 6.79
C SER A 32 4.82 -7.91 5.68
N VAL A 33 6.10 -7.66 5.91
CA VAL A 33 7.01 -7.07 4.92
C VAL A 33 8.24 -7.92 4.75
N VAL A 34 8.70 -8.02 3.51
CA VAL A 34 9.96 -8.64 3.12
C VAL A 34 10.83 -7.65 2.37
N GLY A 35 12.14 -7.74 2.56
CA GLY A 35 13.13 -7.01 1.77
C GLY A 35 13.46 -7.76 0.48
N VAL A 36 13.79 -7.02 -0.58
CA VAL A 36 14.10 -7.57 -1.90
C VAL A 36 15.45 -7.03 -2.33
N LYS A 37 16.46 -7.91 -2.38
CA LYS A 37 17.84 -7.53 -2.72
C LYS A 37 18.17 -7.87 -4.17
N TYR A 38 18.75 -6.91 -4.86
CA TYR A 38 19.32 -7.02 -6.20
C TYR A 38 20.84 -6.80 -6.14
N LYS A 39 21.52 -7.04 -7.27
CA LYS A 39 22.96 -6.86 -7.38
C LYS A 39 23.41 -5.42 -7.10
N ASP A 40 22.57 -4.45 -7.43
CA ASP A 40 22.82 -3.00 -7.37
C ASP A 40 21.65 -2.21 -6.72
N HIS A 41 20.67 -2.89 -6.13
CA HIS A 41 19.48 -2.26 -5.58
C HIS A 41 18.84 -3.06 -4.43
N MET A 42 17.98 -2.42 -3.64
CA MET A 42 17.14 -3.07 -2.65
C MET A 42 15.79 -2.34 -2.54
N ALA A 43 14.73 -3.13 -2.52
CA ALA A 43 13.36 -2.68 -2.38
C ALA A 43 12.66 -3.43 -1.24
N THR A 44 11.38 -3.15 -1.07
CA THR A 44 10.53 -3.77 -0.06
C THR A 44 9.14 -4.03 -0.59
N ALA A 45 8.51 -5.05 -0.03
CA ALA A 45 7.17 -5.47 -0.44
C ALA A 45 6.23 -5.57 0.76
N LEU A 46 5.18 -4.74 0.76
CA LEU A 46 4.19 -4.56 1.82
C LEU A 46 2.96 -5.46 1.66
N TYR A 47 2.09 -5.47 2.67
CA TYR A 47 0.85 -6.26 2.66
C TYR A 47 -0.42 -5.43 3.11
N VAL A 48 -0.66 -4.17 2.66
CA VAL A 48 -1.61 -3.13 3.25
C VAL A 48 -3.02 -2.87 2.63
N PRO A 49 -4.00 -2.27 3.40
CA PRO A 49 -5.28 -1.67 2.93
C PRO A 49 -5.25 -0.10 2.83
N LEU A 50 -5.99 0.57 1.93
CA LEU A 50 -5.57 1.86 1.29
C LEU A 50 -6.68 2.94 1.06
N ASP A 51 -6.38 4.17 0.51
CA ASP A 51 -7.28 5.38 0.27
C ASP A 51 -7.49 5.85 -1.21
N GLY A 52 -8.61 6.53 -1.53
CA GLY A 52 -8.97 7.07 -2.88
C GLY A 52 -10.41 6.81 -3.31
N ASP A 53 -10.76 6.68 -4.59
CA ASP A 53 -12.17 6.62 -5.04
C ASP A 53 -12.96 5.65 -4.16
N ILE A 54 -14.05 6.11 -3.53
CA ILE A 54 -14.66 5.40 -2.41
C ILE A 54 -15.92 4.70 -2.86
N VAL A 55 -16.04 3.42 -2.48
CA VAL A 55 -17.29 2.67 -2.53
C VAL A 55 -17.80 2.42 -1.12
N THR A 56 -19.08 2.72 -0.90
CA THR A 56 -19.72 2.52 0.41
C THR A 56 -20.53 1.23 0.38
N ALA A 57 -20.18 0.27 1.22
CA ALA A 57 -20.88 -1.00 1.33
C ALA A 57 -21.33 -1.20 2.78
N GLY A 58 -22.63 -1.04 3.05
CA GLY A 58 -23.17 -1.02 4.41
C GLY A 58 -22.74 0.25 5.17
N SER A 59 -22.19 0.10 6.38
CA SER A 59 -21.64 1.22 7.17
C SER A 59 -20.15 1.47 6.95
N ARG A 60 -19.48 0.64 6.12
CA ARG A 60 -18.03 0.70 5.89
C ARG A 60 -17.73 1.35 4.54
N LYS A 61 -16.68 2.17 4.54
CA LYS A 61 -16.11 2.78 3.34
C LYS A 61 -14.92 1.96 2.91
N PHE A 62 -14.84 1.72 1.60
CA PHE A 62 -13.74 1.02 0.97
C PHE A 62 -13.18 1.89 -0.12
N VAL A 63 -11.91 1.68 -0.38
CA VAL A 63 -11.17 2.45 -1.35
C VAL A 63 -10.94 1.59 -2.56
N ILE A 64 -11.11 2.24 -3.69
CA ILE A 64 -10.77 1.73 -5.00
C ILE A 64 -9.25 1.70 -5.11
N ALA A 65 -8.68 0.64 -4.60
CA ALA A 65 -7.48 0.07 -5.17
C ALA A 65 -7.87 -0.57 -6.50
N ASP A 66 -7.98 0.22 -7.58
CA ASP A 66 -8.24 -0.34 -8.92
C ASP A 66 -6.93 -0.88 -9.49
N PRO A 67 -6.72 -2.20 -9.51
CA PRO A 67 -5.47 -2.75 -10.02
C PRO A 67 -5.43 -2.73 -11.56
N THR A 68 -6.53 -2.35 -12.24
CA THR A 68 -6.65 -2.37 -13.71
C THR A 68 -6.36 -1.02 -14.37
N TYR A 69 -6.14 0.01 -13.56
CA TYR A 69 -5.64 1.29 -14.03
C TYR A 69 -4.10 1.26 -14.00
N VAL A 70 -3.47 1.11 -15.18
CA VAL A 70 -2.00 1.13 -15.33
C VAL A 70 -1.42 2.45 -14.79
N ASP A 71 -0.33 2.36 -14.00
CA ASP A 71 0.32 3.45 -13.24
C ASP A 71 -0.57 4.11 -12.19
N ALA A 72 -1.72 3.51 -11.90
CA ALA A 72 -2.54 3.97 -10.80
C ALA A 72 -1.87 3.62 -9.49
N VAL A 73 -1.74 4.65 -8.66
CA VAL A 73 -1.68 4.44 -7.23
C VAL A 73 -3.01 3.85 -6.77
N ILE A 74 -2.96 3.07 -5.71
CA ILE A 74 -4.20 2.68 -5.05
C ILE A 74 -5.00 3.95 -4.73
N GLY A 75 -6.28 3.92 -5.05
CA GLY A 75 -7.18 5.03 -4.85
C GLY A 75 -7.74 5.64 -6.11
N VAL A 76 -7.42 5.09 -7.28
CA VAL A 76 -7.75 5.73 -8.53
C VAL A 76 -8.62 4.81 -9.37
N SER A 77 -9.87 5.19 -9.61
CA SER A 77 -10.74 4.52 -10.58
C SER A 77 -10.44 4.99 -12.00
N MET A 78 -10.73 4.13 -12.96
CA MET A 78 -10.69 4.51 -14.37
C MET A 78 -11.61 5.70 -14.68
N PRO A 79 -11.18 6.61 -15.55
CA PRO A 79 -11.94 7.81 -15.89
C PRO A 79 -13.40 7.54 -16.31
N ARG A 80 -13.66 6.46 -17.05
CA ARG A 80 -15.02 6.12 -17.54
C ARG A 80 -16.01 5.69 -16.45
N TYR A 81 -15.54 5.37 -15.24
CA TYR A 81 -16.40 4.92 -14.13
C TYR A 81 -16.54 5.95 -13.00
N ARG A 82 -15.70 6.99 -12.96
CA ARG A 82 -15.63 7.98 -11.86
C ARG A 82 -16.94 8.75 -11.64
N SER A 83 -17.78 8.89 -12.66
CA SER A 83 -19.06 9.62 -12.58
C SER A 83 -20.28 8.70 -12.57
N LEU A 84 -20.08 7.38 -12.56
CA LEU A 84 -21.17 6.40 -12.54
C LEU A 84 -21.40 5.89 -11.12
N GLN A 85 -22.66 5.73 -10.72
CA GLN A 85 -23.00 5.08 -9.46
C GLN A 85 -22.95 3.57 -9.64
N PRO A 86 -22.30 2.82 -8.72
CA PRO A 86 -22.34 1.37 -8.73
C PRO A 86 -23.78 0.86 -8.60
N GLN A 87 -24.15 -0.15 -9.39
CA GLN A 87 -25.51 -0.70 -9.36
C GLN A 87 -25.80 -1.51 -8.07
N SER A 88 -24.76 -2.06 -7.44
CA SER A 88 -24.85 -2.82 -6.19
C SER A 88 -23.47 -2.93 -5.51
N TYR A 89 -23.45 -3.07 -4.18
CA TYR A 89 -22.22 -3.35 -3.40
C TYR A 89 -22.29 -4.73 -2.75
N ILE A 90 -21.21 -5.49 -2.87
CA ILE A 90 -21.07 -6.82 -2.28
C ILE A 90 -20.13 -6.69 -1.07
N ILE A 91 -20.63 -6.87 0.17
CA ILE A 91 -19.82 -6.79 1.41
C ILE A 91 -19.20 -8.15 1.72
N VAL A 92 -17.90 -8.15 1.99
CA VAL A 92 -17.18 -9.30 2.54
C VAL A 92 -17.01 -9.09 4.05
N LYS A 93 -17.43 -10.05 4.90
CA LYS A 93 -17.35 -9.94 6.37
C LYS A 93 -16.08 -10.58 6.91
N ASN A 94 -15.47 -9.96 7.93
CA ASN A 94 -14.51 -10.62 8.82
C ASN A 94 -15.31 -11.38 9.89
N ASN A 95 -14.93 -12.62 10.20
CA ASN A 95 -15.50 -13.39 11.31
C ASN A 95 -15.07 -12.82 12.66
#